data_AF-A0A1F8JIR2-F1
#
_entry.id   AF-A0A1F8JIR2-F1
#
_cell.length_a   1.000
_cell.length_b   1.000
_cell.length_c   1.000
_cell.angle_alpha   90.00
_cell.angle_beta   90.00
_cell.angle_gamma   90.00
#
_symmetry.space_group_name_H-M   'P 1'
#
loop_
_entity.id
_entity.type
_entity.pdbx_description
1 polymer ?
#
loop_
_entity_poly.entity_id
_entity_poly.type
_entity_poly.pdbx_seq_one_letter_code
_entity_poly.pdbx_strand_id
1 'polypeptide(L)'
;MYKALLVLLVTAAMHVQSFEVRISDEDKYHVHELISKLGKKNMAYLLYHSKHMYGLGDKIDHIPPLQFLGFILQDPYLKECMHDIRSDSVKWWNFMRGFTRRMNEEKKRMGYYQDQLVPFANKFNKDSQLAWRHLDTGNYEEFIAHFLN
;
A
#
# COMPACT_ATOMS: atom_id res chain seq x y z
N MET A 1 -12.93 -23.75 -38.24
CA MET A 1 -13.72 -23.60 -36.99
C MET A 1 -12.87 -23.64 -35.70
N TYR A 2 -11.67 -24.23 -35.68
CA TYR A 2 -10.84 -24.30 -34.47
C TYR A 2 -10.16 -22.98 -34.04
N LYS A 3 -9.88 -22.05 -34.96
CA LYS A 3 -9.26 -20.74 -34.63
C LYS A 3 -10.16 -19.86 -33.76
N ALA A 4 -11.47 -19.84 -34.00
CA ALA A 4 -12.41 -19.05 -33.21
C ALA A 4 -12.57 -19.60 -31.78
N LEU A 5 -12.54 -20.93 -31.62
CA LEU A 5 -12.61 -21.60 -30.33
C LEU A 5 -11.33 -21.38 -29.50
N LEU A 6 -10.16 -21.34 -30.16
CA LEU A 6 -8.89 -21.03 -29.53
C LEU A 6 -8.81 -19.56 -29.07
N VAL A 7 -9.33 -18.62 -29.88
CA VAL A 7 -9.40 -17.19 -29.52
C VAL A 7 -10.35 -16.98 -28.34
N LEU A 8 -11.48 -17.68 -28.27
CA LEU A 8 -12.41 -17.63 -27.14
C LEU A 8 -11.85 -18.27 -25.86
N LEU A 9 -11.05 -19.33 -25.96
CA LEU A 9 -10.37 -19.93 -24.81
C LEU A 9 -9.23 -19.06 -24.28
N VAL A 10 -8.50 -18.38 -25.17
CA VAL A 10 -7.44 -17.43 -24.78
C VAL A 10 -8.03 -16.17 -24.14
N THR A 11 -9.19 -15.67 -24.60
CA THR A 11 -9.84 -14.51 -23.98
C THR A 11 -10.56 -14.87 -22.67
N ALA A 12 -11.14 -16.06 -22.54
CA ALA A 12 -11.76 -16.53 -21.30
C ALA A 12 -10.75 -16.81 -20.18
N ALA A 13 -9.50 -17.20 -20.52
CA ALA A 13 -8.43 -17.45 -19.57
C ALA A 13 -7.75 -16.17 -19.01
N MET A 14 -8.05 -14.99 -19.56
CA MET A 14 -7.40 -13.72 -19.19
C MET A 14 -8.30 -12.72 -18.47
N HIS A 15 -9.36 -13.18 -17.79
CA HIS A 15 -9.95 -12.35 -16.72
C HIS A 15 -9.01 -12.36 -15.50
N VAL A 16 -7.79 -11.84 -15.67
CA VAL A 16 -6.91 -11.50 -14.57
C VAL A 16 -7.60 -10.35 -13.87
N GLN A 17 -8.20 -10.63 -12.71
CA GLN A 17 -8.75 -9.60 -11.86
C GLN A 17 -7.66 -8.54 -11.63
N SER A 18 -7.93 -7.29 -12.02
CA SER A 18 -6.99 -6.19 -11.89
C SER A 18 -7.18 -5.52 -10.53
N PHE A 19 -6.08 -5.06 -9.92
CA PHE A 19 -6.18 -4.24 -8.72
C PHE A 19 -6.41 -2.79 -9.12
N GLU A 20 -7.54 -2.25 -8.66
CA GLU A 20 -7.88 -0.83 -8.81
C GLU A 20 -7.76 -0.14 -7.46
N VAL A 21 -7.06 1.00 -7.47
CA VAL A 21 -7.02 1.89 -6.32
C VAL A 21 -8.33 2.67 -6.28
N ARG A 22 -9.11 2.46 -5.22
CA ARG A 22 -10.45 3.01 -5.01
C ARG A 22 -10.47 3.76 -3.69
N ILE A 23 -9.89 4.95 -3.71
CA ILE A 23 -9.94 5.91 -2.60
C ILE A 23 -10.54 7.22 -3.09
N SER A 24 -11.26 7.92 -2.22
CA SER A 24 -11.91 9.20 -2.56
C SER A 24 -10.89 10.30 -2.84
N ASP A 25 -11.28 11.38 -3.52
CA ASP A 25 -10.35 12.50 -3.77
C ASP A 25 -9.92 13.21 -2.49
N GLU A 26 -10.80 13.25 -1.48
CA GLU A 26 -10.49 13.73 -0.14
C GLU A 26 -9.44 12.84 0.55
N ASP A 27 -9.58 11.52 0.43
CA ASP A 27 -8.61 10.56 0.96
C ASP A 27 -7.26 10.68 0.26
N LYS A 28 -7.24 10.85 -1.07
CA LYS A 28 -6.01 11.09 -1.85
C LYS A 28 -5.28 12.31 -1.31
N TYR A 29 -6.01 13.40 -1.05
CA TYR A 29 -5.43 14.62 -0.47
C TYR A 29 -4.81 14.34 0.90
N HIS A 30 -5.52 13.68 1.81
CA HIS A 30 -5.02 13.41 3.16
C HIS A 30 -3.81 12.45 3.15
N VAL A 31 -3.84 11.39 2.33
CA VAL A 31 -2.69 10.48 2.17
C VAL A 31 -1.49 11.23 1.61
N HIS A 32 -1.71 12.02 0.56
CA HIS A 32 -0.65 12.82 -0.06
C HIS A 32 -0.03 13.78 0.97
N GLU A 33 -0.85 14.54 1.70
CA GLU A 33 -0.36 15.47 2.72
C GLU A 33 0.41 14.76 3.84
N LEU A 34 -0.12 13.64 4.36
CA LEU A 34 0.50 12.86 5.42
C LEU A 34 1.88 12.35 5.00
N ILE A 35 1.94 11.62 3.88
CA ILE A 35 3.18 10.98 3.41
C ILE A 35 4.21 12.02 2.98
N SER A 36 3.79 13.10 2.32
CA SER A 36 4.69 14.20 1.94
C SER A 36 5.30 14.87 3.15
N LYS A 37 4.50 15.17 4.19
CA LYS A 37 5.00 15.78 5.44
C LYS A 37 5.94 14.83 6.16
N LEU A 38 5.58 13.55 6.26
CA LEU A 38 6.40 12.56 6.93
C LEU A 38 7.75 12.38 6.22
N GLY A 39 7.77 12.29 4.89
CA GLY A 39 9.00 12.20 4.09
C GLY A 39 9.85 13.47 4.18
N LYS A 40 9.28 14.63 3.84
CA LYS A 40 10.06 15.84 3.56
C LYS A 40 10.31 16.76 4.76
N LYS A 41 9.60 16.61 5.89
CA LYS A 41 9.79 17.46 7.08
C LYS A 41 10.70 16.79 8.10
N ASN A 42 11.45 17.60 8.85
CA ASN A 42 12.32 17.11 9.92
C ASN A 42 11.51 16.75 11.19
N MET A 43 12.15 16.04 12.11
CA MET A 43 11.49 15.58 13.34
C MET A 43 10.93 16.72 14.20
N ALA A 44 11.65 17.84 14.30
CA ALA A 44 11.19 19.00 15.06
C ALA A 44 9.86 19.57 14.54
N TYR A 45 9.73 19.69 13.21
CA TYR A 45 8.48 20.09 12.58
C TYR A 45 7.36 19.09 12.88
N LEU A 46 7.63 17.79 12.77
CA LEU A 46 6.65 16.73 13.00
C LEU A 46 6.17 16.70 14.45
N LEU A 47 7.05 16.93 15.42
CA LEU A 47 6.70 17.02 16.84
C LEU A 47 5.81 18.23 17.12
N TYR A 48 6.19 19.41 16.61
CA TYR A 48 5.40 20.63 16.77
C TYR A 48 4.01 20.50 16.13
N HIS A 49 3.90 19.83 14.99
CA HIS A 49 2.64 19.61 14.28
C HIS A 49 2.02 18.24 14.56
N SER A 50 2.40 17.57 15.65
CA SER A 50 1.99 16.18 15.95
C SER A 50 0.48 16.00 15.94
N LYS A 51 -0.28 16.92 16.56
CA LYS A 51 -1.75 16.90 16.55
C LYS A 51 -2.34 16.92 15.14
N HIS A 52 -1.77 17.72 14.24
CA HIS A 52 -2.18 17.77 12.83
C HIS A 52 -1.85 16.45 12.12
N MET A 53 -0.65 15.91 12.37
CA MET A 53 -0.22 14.63 11.79
C MET A 53 -1.11 13.47 12.24
N TYR A 54 -1.49 13.42 13.52
CA TYR A 54 -2.45 12.44 14.02
C TYR A 54 -3.83 12.64 13.41
N GLY A 55 -4.32 13.88 13.31
CA GLY A 55 -5.58 14.17 12.65
C GLY A 55 -5.61 13.76 11.18
N LEU A 56 -4.50 13.88 10.44
CA LEU A 56 -4.38 13.34 9.08
C LEU A 56 -4.44 11.81 9.08
N GLY A 57 -3.77 11.15 10.03
CA GLY A 57 -3.83 9.70 10.19
C GLY A 57 -5.24 9.19 10.48
N ASP A 58 -5.97 9.86 11.39
CA ASP A 58 -7.35 9.49 11.75
C ASP A 58 -8.29 9.60 10.55
N LYS A 59 -8.13 10.63 9.73
CA LYS A 59 -8.94 10.85 8.52
C LYS A 59 -8.73 9.80 7.44
N ILE A 60 -7.65 9.03 7.48
CA ILE A 60 -7.38 7.96 6.51
C ILE A 60 -7.45 6.56 7.14
N ASP A 61 -7.82 6.47 8.43
CA ASP A 61 -7.89 5.21 9.17
C ASP A 61 -9.08 4.34 8.71
N HIS A 62 -9.95 4.77 7.80
CA HIS A 62 -10.91 3.86 7.17
C HIS A 62 -10.34 3.16 5.93
N ILE A 63 -9.24 3.64 5.36
CA ILE A 63 -8.69 3.12 4.11
C ILE A 63 -8.06 1.72 4.34
N PRO A 64 -8.39 0.72 3.51
CA PRO A 64 -7.72 -0.58 3.55
C PRO A 64 -6.20 -0.44 3.27
N PRO A 65 -5.33 -1.15 4.00
CA PRO A 65 -3.88 -0.99 3.87
C PRO A 65 -3.32 -1.17 2.46
N LEU A 66 -3.84 -2.12 1.67
CA LEU A 66 -3.43 -2.32 0.27
C LEU A 66 -3.90 -1.18 -0.64
N GLN A 67 -5.05 -0.57 -0.35
CA GLN A 67 -5.54 0.60 -1.09
C GLN A 67 -4.66 1.83 -0.79
N PHE A 68 -4.33 2.03 0.48
CA PHE A 68 -3.40 3.07 0.94
C PHE A 68 -2.02 2.92 0.30
N LEU A 69 -1.42 1.73 0.38
CA LEU A 69 -0.11 1.47 -0.21
C LEU A 69 -0.16 1.55 -1.74
N GLY A 70 -1.23 1.04 -2.36
CA GLY A 70 -1.42 1.10 -3.80
C GLY A 70 -1.45 2.53 -4.33
N PHE A 71 -2.13 3.44 -3.64
CA PHE A 71 -2.13 4.86 -4.00
C PHE A 71 -0.72 5.46 -3.92
N ILE A 72 0.01 5.21 -2.83
CA ILE A 72 1.38 5.69 -2.65
C ILE A 72 2.31 5.19 -3.76
N LEU A 73 2.22 3.92 -4.14
CA LEU A 73 3.08 3.31 -5.16
C LEU A 73 2.76 3.80 -6.59
N GLN A 74 1.53 4.29 -6.83
CA GLN A 74 1.15 4.86 -8.13
C GLN A 74 1.64 6.29 -8.33
N ASP A 75 1.92 7.01 -7.25
CA ASP A 75 2.42 8.38 -7.28
C ASP A 75 3.95 8.38 -7.11
N PRO A 76 4.74 8.74 -8.14
CA PRO A 76 6.20 8.73 -8.05
C PRO A 76 6.76 9.61 -6.92
N TYR A 77 6.11 10.74 -6.63
CA TYR A 77 6.54 11.64 -5.57
C TYR A 77 6.26 11.04 -4.18
N LEU A 78 5.10 10.42 -3.98
CA LEU A 78 4.83 9.74 -2.71
C LEU A 78 5.70 8.50 -2.52
N LYS A 79 6.01 7.77 -3.61
CA LYS A 79 6.98 6.67 -3.58
C LYS A 79 8.38 7.17 -3.16
N GLU A 80 8.83 8.31 -3.68
CA GLU A 80 10.09 8.94 -3.23
C GLU A 80 10.02 9.34 -1.74
N CYS A 81 8.92 9.94 -1.29
CA CYS A 81 8.71 10.25 0.12
C CYS A 81 8.78 9.00 1.01
N MET A 82 8.31 7.85 0.54
CA MET A 82 8.46 6.58 1.25
C MET A 82 9.92 6.13 1.38
N HIS A 83 10.77 6.38 0.38
CA HIS A 83 12.21 6.14 0.50
C HIS A 83 12.82 7.04 1.58
N ASP A 84 12.45 8.33 1.63
CA ASP A 84 12.90 9.25 2.66
C ASP A 84 12.45 8.82 4.06
N ILE A 85 11.18 8.43 4.22
CA ILE A 85 10.63 7.90 5.47
C ILE A 85 11.42 6.67 5.90
N ARG A 86 11.70 5.73 4.99
CA ARG A 86 12.45 4.50 5.27
C ARG A 86 13.89 4.78 5.69
N SER A 87 14.52 5.81 5.12
CA SER A 87 15.91 6.19 5.46
C SER A 87 16.06 6.76 6.87
N ASP A 88 14.98 7.25 7.47
CA ASP A 88 14.94 7.80 8.83
C ASP A 88 14.32 6.78 9.79
N SER A 89 15.15 6.15 10.62
CA SER A 89 14.71 5.08 11.53
C SER A 89 13.54 5.45 12.44
N VAL A 90 13.44 6.71 12.89
CA VAL A 90 12.37 7.15 13.80
C VAL A 90 11.07 7.34 13.05
N LYS A 91 11.11 7.94 11.85
CA LYS A 91 9.93 8.08 10.99
C LYS A 91 9.44 6.71 10.53
N TRP A 92 10.37 5.85 10.10
CA TRP A 92 10.09 4.50 9.66
C TRP A 92 9.42 3.68 10.76
N TRP A 93 9.97 3.69 11.98
CA TRP A 93 9.39 2.98 13.11
C TRP A 93 7.96 3.44 13.42
N ASN A 94 7.72 4.75 13.43
CA ASN A 94 6.38 5.29 13.69
C ASN A 94 5.38 4.93 12.58
N PHE A 95 5.80 5.03 11.31
CA PHE A 95 5.00 4.62 10.17
C PHE A 95 4.65 3.12 10.24
N MET A 96 5.67 2.27 10.44
CA MET A 96 5.50 0.82 10.50
C MET A 96 4.64 0.37 11.66
N ARG A 97 4.68 1.05 12.81
CA ARG A 97 3.77 0.77 13.93
C ARG A 97 2.31 0.96 13.53
N GLY A 98 2.00 2.05 12.82
CA GLY A 98 0.65 2.32 12.31
C GLY A 98 0.24 1.32 11.24
N PHE A 99 1.08 1.11 10.23
CA PHE A 99 0.80 0.19 9.13
C PHE A 99 0.61 -1.26 9.61
N THR A 100 1.48 -1.74 10.51
CA THR A 100 1.40 -3.08 11.11
C THR A 100 0.10 -3.28 11.88
N ARG A 101 -0.31 -2.31 12.71
CA ARG A 101 -1.59 -2.36 13.41
C ARG A 101 -2.74 -2.55 12.41
N ARG A 102 -2.76 -1.74 11.35
CA ARG A 102 -3.79 -1.75 10.32
C ARG A 102 -3.84 -3.04 9.51
N MET A 103 -2.69 -3.57 9.12
CA MET A 103 -2.61 -4.87 8.44
C MET A 103 -3.18 -6.00 9.32
N ASN A 104 -2.86 -5.99 10.62
CA ASN A 104 -3.38 -7.00 11.55
C ASN A 104 -4.88 -6.88 11.79
N GLU A 105 -5.40 -5.65 11.92
CA GLU A 105 -6.85 -5.40 12.04
C GLU A 105 -7.60 -5.88 10.81
N GLU A 106 -7.10 -5.57 9.62
CA GLU A 106 -7.73 -5.94 8.37
C GLU A 106 -7.63 -7.45 8.09
N LYS A 107 -6.50 -8.11 8.44
CA LYS A 107 -6.36 -9.58 8.46
C LYS A 107 -7.43 -10.23 9.35
N LYS A 108 -7.71 -9.66 10.52
CA LYS A 108 -8.78 -10.16 11.41
C LYS A 108 -10.18 -9.97 10.82
N ARG A 109 -10.42 -8.85 10.12
CA ARG A 109 -11.72 -8.48 9.56
C ARG A 109 -12.09 -9.28 8.32
N MET A 110 -11.16 -9.42 7.37
CA MET A 110 -11.42 -10.02 6.06
C MET A 110 -10.85 -11.44 5.92
N GLY A 111 -10.11 -11.92 6.91
CA GLY A 111 -9.36 -13.16 6.81
C GLY A 111 -8.10 -12.98 5.97
N TYR A 112 -8.13 -13.41 4.71
CA TYR A 112 -6.94 -13.45 3.85
C TYR A 112 -7.00 -12.42 2.71
N TYR A 113 -5.87 -11.77 2.44
CA TYR A 113 -5.70 -10.83 1.33
C TYR A 113 -5.56 -11.49 -0.03
N GLN A 114 -5.67 -12.82 -0.12
CA GLN A 114 -5.16 -13.60 -1.25
C GLN A 114 -5.78 -13.14 -2.58
N ASP A 115 -7.08 -12.85 -2.58
CA ASP A 115 -7.83 -12.38 -3.76
C ASP A 115 -7.44 -10.96 -4.20
N GLN A 116 -6.92 -10.14 -3.28
CA GLN A 116 -6.46 -8.78 -3.59
C GLN A 116 -4.96 -8.71 -3.86
N LEU A 117 -4.17 -9.60 -3.24
CA LEU A 117 -2.72 -9.52 -3.25
C LEU A 117 -2.13 -9.88 -4.61
N VAL A 118 -2.63 -10.93 -5.26
CA VAL A 118 -2.11 -11.32 -6.59
C VAL A 118 -2.38 -10.20 -7.61
N PRO A 119 -3.61 -9.66 -7.73
CA PRO A 119 -3.87 -8.47 -8.54
C PRO A 119 -2.99 -7.26 -8.17
N PHE A 120 -2.77 -7.02 -6.88
CA PHE A 120 -1.95 -5.91 -6.37
C PHE A 120 -0.50 -6.05 -6.80
N ALA A 121 0.11 -7.22 -6.56
CA ALA A 121 1.48 -7.52 -6.94
C ALA A 121 1.69 -7.42 -8.46
N ASN A 122 0.75 -7.97 -9.24
CA ASN A 122 0.80 -7.89 -10.70
C ASN A 122 0.76 -6.43 -11.19
N LYS A 123 -0.07 -5.57 -10.58
CA LYS A 123 -0.17 -4.15 -10.93
C LYS A 123 1.17 -3.41 -10.83
N PHE A 124 1.99 -3.75 -9.84
CA PHE A 124 3.29 -3.14 -9.60
C PHE A 124 4.46 -3.97 -10.14
N ASN A 125 4.18 -5.00 -10.94
CA ASN A 125 5.17 -5.92 -11.50
C ASN A 125 6.08 -6.55 -10.43
N LYS A 126 5.47 -7.02 -9.33
CA LYS A 126 6.14 -7.63 -8.19
C LYS A 126 5.78 -9.11 -8.05
N ASP A 127 6.69 -9.88 -7.47
CA ASP A 127 6.46 -11.29 -7.16
C ASP A 127 5.38 -11.44 -6.09
N SER A 128 4.22 -11.97 -6.48
CA SER A 128 3.07 -12.18 -5.60
C SER A 128 3.28 -13.28 -4.57
N GLN A 129 4.11 -14.29 -4.86
CA GLN A 129 4.45 -15.35 -3.92
C GLN A 129 5.36 -14.82 -2.81
N LEU A 130 6.36 -14.02 -3.18
CA LEU A 130 7.23 -13.38 -2.19
C LEU A 130 6.46 -12.39 -1.32
N ALA A 131 5.60 -11.56 -1.94
CA ALA A 131 4.71 -10.66 -1.21
C ALA A 131 3.80 -11.43 -0.22
N TRP A 132 3.25 -12.57 -0.63
CA TRP A 132 2.43 -13.42 0.24
C TRP A 132 3.21 -13.94 1.44
N ARG A 133 4.44 -14.44 1.23
CA ARG A 133 5.29 -14.94 2.32
C ARG A 133 5.53 -13.87 3.38
N HIS A 134 5.86 -12.65 2.98
CA HIS A 134 6.05 -11.54 3.91
C HIS A 134 4.77 -11.18 4.66
N LEU A 135 3.63 -11.13 3.96
CA LEU A 135 2.34 -10.82 4.57
C LEU A 135 1.89 -11.90 5.56
N ASP A 136 2.02 -13.16 5.19
CA ASP A 136 1.56 -14.31 6.00
C ASP A 136 2.35 -14.43 7.30
N THR A 137 3.67 -14.25 7.22
CA THR A 137 4.59 -14.25 8.38
C THR A 137 4.51 -12.97 9.23
N GLY A 138 3.72 -11.98 8.81
CA GLY A 138 3.59 -10.68 9.50
C GLY A 138 4.83 -9.79 9.34
N ASN A 139 5.74 -10.11 8.43
CA ASN A 139 6.91 -9.31 8.12
C ASN A 139 6.55 -8.17 7.15
N TYR A 140 5.77 -7.21 7.67
CA TYR A 140 5.25 -6.10 6.87
C TYR A 140 6.33 -5.11 6.40
N GLU A 141 7.46 -5.06 7.08
CA GLU A 141 8.60 -4.24 6.68
C GLU A 141 9.19 -4.76 5.35
N GLU A 142 9.49 -6.05 5.28
CA GLU A 142 9.95 -6.68 4.04
C GLU A 142 8.85 -6.69 2.96
N PHE A 143 7.58 -6.80 3.36
CA PHE A 143 6.46 -6.62 2.44
C PHE A 143 6.53 -5.26 1.74
N ILE A 144 6.64 -4.15 2.46
CA ILE A 144 6.72 -2.82 1.85
C ILE A 144 8.02 -2.67 1.04
N ALA A 145 9.15 -3.16 1.57
CA ALA A 145 10.44 -3.10 0.89
C ALA A 145 10.38 -3.75 -0.50
N HIS A 146 9.73 -4.91 -0.62
CA HIS A 146 9.52 -5.61 -1.90
C HIS A 146 8.85 -4.72 -2.97
N PHE A 147 7.90 -3.87 -2.56
CA PHE A 147 7.20 -2.95 -3.46
C PHE A 147 7.95 -1.64 -3.73
N LEU A 148 8.75 -1.16 -2.77
CA LEU A 148 9.53 0.07 -2.94
C LEU A 148 10.75 -0.12 -3.83
N ASN A 149 11.36 -1.31 -3.81
CA ASN A 149 12.52 -1.66 -4.63
C ASN A 149 12.20 -1.74 -6.13
#